data_AF-A0A925I158-F1
#
_entry.id   AF-A0A925I158-F1
#
_cell.length_a   1.000
_cell.length_b   1.000
_cell.length_c   1.000
_cell.angle_alpha   90.00
_cell.angle_beta   90.00
_cell.angle_gamma   90.00
#
_symmetry.space_group_name_H-M   'P 1'
#
loop_
_entity.id
_entity.type
_entity.pdbx_description
1 polymer ?
#
loop_
_entity_poly.entity_id
_entity_poly.type
_entity_poly.pdbx_seq_one_letter_code
_entity_poly.pdbx_strand_id
1 'polypeptide(L)'
;MTFPLLPWLPVIALPLGALLLMPASIPAWEAMWLLAIHVFAGVKWPSWASVRKSVSRAADWRRHLAYFLAWPGLDAEAFLSPARDTSLTRKRRTASISSGGLSFACASGWCEDRDSANLRPDPREWTLAILKTAAGAILFWGVARLAYPLHPLAAAWVGMTGVGLMLHFGVLHLLSCVWRTRGVNARRLMNNPLAATSVSDYWGKRWNTAFRDLAHRFIFRPVSKRLGTTAALWSVFLFSGL
;
A
#
# COMPACT_ATOMS: atom_id res chain seq x y z
N MET A 1 -13.49 -19.34 14.03
CA MET A 1 -13.45 -18.34 12.94
C MET A 1 -12.81 -18.98 11.72
N THR A 2 -13.65 -19.35 10.75
CA THR A 2 -13.23 -19.90 9.45
C THR A 2 -12.42 -18.84 8.71
N PHE A 3 -11.30 -19.22 8.09
CA PHE A 3 -10.78 -18.42 6.98
C PHE A 3 -11.84 -18.51 5.90
N PRO A 4 -12.56 -17.44 5.55
CA PRO A 4 -13.34 -17.52 4.33
C PRO A 4 -12.30 -17.58 3.20
N LEU A 5 -12.14 -18.75 2.59
CA LEU A 5 -11.37 -18.92 1.35
C LEU A 5 -12.08 -18.21 0.19
N LEU A 6 -13.39 -17.97 0.34
CA LEU A 6 -14.25 -17.38 -0.69
C LEU A 6 -13.80 -15.98 -1.17
N PRO A 7 -13.42 -15.02 -0.30
CA PRO A 7 -12.79 -13.76 -0.72
C PRO A 7 -11.46 -13.90 -1.47
N TRP A 8 -10.80 -15.05 -1.44
CA TRP A 8 -9.54 -15.25 -2.17
C TRP A 8 -9.74 -15.80 -3.58
N LEU A 9 -10.93 -16.30 -3.92
CA LEU A 9 -11.21 -16.83 -5.25
C LEU A 9 -10.82 -15.86 -6.39
N PRO A 10 -11.08 -14.54 -6.31
CA PRO A 10 -10.72 -13.63 -7.40
C PRO A 10 -9.22 -13.47 -7.63
N VAL A 11 -8.36 -13.79 -6.65
CA VAL A 11 -6.89 -13.76 -6.85
C VAL A 11 -6.46 -14.76 -7.90
N ILE A 12 -7.12 -15.91 -7.99
CA ILE A 12 -6.81 -16.97 -8.96
C ILE A 12 -7.76 -16.90 -10.16
N ALA A 13 -9.05 -16.73 -9.91
CA ALA A 13 -10.08 -16.78 -10.94
C ALA A 13 -9.97 -15.65 -11.96
N LEU A 14 -9.60 -14.43 -11.55
CA LEU A 14 -9.47 -13.29 -12.47
C LEU A 14 -8.28 -13.47 -13.42
N PRO A 15 -7.04 -13.73 -12.96
CA PRO A 15 -5.91 -13.99 -13.86
C PRO A 15 -6.12 -15.22 -14.73
N LEU A 16 -6.65 -16.32 -14.18
CA LEU A 16 -6.91 -17.54 -14.94
C LEU A 16 -7.98 -17.32 -16.00
N GLY A 17 -9.07 -16.63 -15.66
CA GLY A 17 -10.10 -16.24 -16.62
C GLY A 17 -9.54 -15.35 -17.72
N ALA A 18 -8.69 -14.38 -17.39
CA ALA A 18 -8.00 -13.56 -18.38
C ALA A 18 -7.18 -14.43 -19.34
N LEU A 19 -6.38 -15.37 -18.84
CA LEU A 19 -5.58 -16.27 -19.68
C LEU A 19 -6.43 -17.18 -20.58
N LEU A 20 -7.51 -17.76 -20.05
CA LEU A 20 -8.36 -18.70 -20.78
C LEU A 20 -9.24 -18.04 -21.84
N LEU A 21 -9.62 -16.78 -21.63
CA LEU A 21 -10.48 -16.01 -22.54
C LEU A 21 -9.67 -15.10 -23.48
N MET A 22 -8.34 -15.03 -23.30
CA MET A 22 -7.46 -14.18 -24.09
C MET A 22 -7.39 -14.67 -25.55
N PRO A 23 -7.69 -13.83 -26.55
CA PRO A 23 -7.50 -14.19 -27.94
C PRO A 23 -6.03 -14.49 -28.23
N ALA A 24 -5.74 -15.56 -28.98
CA ALA A 24 -4.36 -15.91 -29.36
C ALA A 24 -3.66 -14.83 -30.22
N SER A 25 -4.44 -13.94 -30.83
CA SER A 25 -3.96 -12.82 -31.65
C SER A 25 -3.60 -11.56 -30.87
N ILE A 26 -3.77 -11.55 -29.55
CA ILE A 26 -3.50 -10.35 -28.76
C ILE A 26 -2.00 -10.01 -28.76
N PRO A 27 -1.62 -8.73 -28.89
CA PRO A 27 -0.25 -8.31 -28.69
C PRO A 27 0.25 -8.63 -27.28
N ALA A 28 1.51 -9.08 -27.16
CA ALA A 28 2.07 -9.50 -25.87
C ALA A 28 2.05 -8.40 -24.79
N TRP A 29 2.18 -7.13 -25.18
CA TRP A 29 2.13 -6.01 -24.23
C TRP A 29 0.72 -5.79 -23.68
N GLU A 30 -0.33 -6.03 -24.47
CA GLU A 30 -1.73 -5.97 -24.01
C GLU A 30 -2.04 -7.14 -23.08
N ALA A 31 -1.59 -8.35 -23.44
CA ALA A 31 -1.70 -9.53 -22.59
C ALA A 31 -1.08 -9.29 -21.20
N MET A 32 0.12 -8.70 -21.16
CA MET A 32 0.80 -8.34 -19.92
C MET A 32 -0.04 -7.38 -19.07
N TRP A 33 -0.59 -6.31 -19.67
CA TRP A 33 -1.43 -5.34 -18.93
C TRP A 33 -2.74 -5.95 -18.45
N LEU A 34 -3.40 -6.76 -19.28
CA LEU A 34 -4.61 -7.48 -18.88
C LEU A 34 -4.32 -8.36 -17.67
N LEU A 35 -3.26 -9.15 -17.69
CA LEU A 35 -2.86 -9.99 -16.57
C LEU A 35 -2.56 -9.16 -15.33
N ALA A 36 -1.78 -8.09 -15.45
CA ALA A 36 -1.44 -7.21 -14.34
C ALA A 36 -2.67 -6.58 -13.68
N ILE A 37 -3.65 -6.11 -14.48
CA ILE A 37 -4.91 -5.54 -13.99
C ILE A 37 -5.72 -6.60 -13.22
N HIS A 38 -5.82 -7.83 -13.74
CA HIS A 38 -6.58 -8.90 -13.11
C HIS A 38 -5.92 -9.39 -11.81
N VAL A 39 -4.59 -9.53 -11.79
CA VAL A 39 -3.82 -9.85 -10.58
C VAL A 39 -4.03 -8.77 -9.53
N PHE A 40 -3.89 -7.49 -9.92
CA PHE A 40 -4.05 -6.37 -9.00
C PHE A 40 -5.49 -6.30 -8.45
N ALA A 41 -6.50 -6.41 -9.30
CA ALA A 41 -7.91 -6.45 -8.88
C ALA A 41 -8.19 -7.64 -7.95
N GLY A 42 -7.63 -8.81 -8.27
CA GLY A 42 -7.72 -10.02 -7.46
C GLY A 42 -7.17 -9.80 -6.05
N VAL A 43 -5.96 -9.27 -5.91
CA VAL A 43 -5.32 -9.01 -4.61
C VAL A 43 -6.06 -7.92 -3.81
N LYS A 44 -6.65 -6.92 -4.47
CA LYS A 44 -7.47 -5.91 -3.80
C LYS A 44 -8.78 -6.45 -3.25
N TRP A 45 -9.31 -7.51 -3.85
CA TRP A 45 -10.63 -8.02 -3.55
C TRP A 45 -10.79 -8.55 -2.11
N PRO A 46 -9.92 -9.41 -1.54
CA PRO A 46 -10.03 -9.85 -0.15
C PRO A 46 -10.11 -8.68 0.84
N SER A 47 -9.28 -7.66 0.62
CA SER A 47 -9.24 -6.44 1.44
C SER A 47 -10.58 -5.71 1.40
N TRP A 48 -11.12 -5.42 0.21
CA TRP A 48 -12.42 -4.78 0.05
C TRP A 48 -13.58 -5.64 0.59
N ALA A 49 -13.61 -6.94 0.24
CA ALA A 49 -14.67 -7.86 0.65
C ALA A 49 -14.77 -8.00 2.18
N SER A 50 -13.66 -7.88 2.89
CA SER A 50 -13.62 -7.93 4.35
C SER A 50 -14.31 -6.75 5.05
N VAL A 51 -14.43 -5.61 4.38
CA VAL A 51 -14.98 -4.37 4.95
C VAL A 51 -16.21 -3.83 4.21
N ARG A 52 -16.55 -4.37 3.03
CA ARG A 52 -17.65 -3.83 2.21
C ARG A 52 -18.98 -3.78 2.96
N LYS A 53 -19.30 -4.77 3.80
CA LYS A 53 -20.56 -4.81 4.56
C LYS A 53 -20.60 -3.82 5.71
N SER A 54 -19.45 -3.51 6.33
CA SER A 54 -19.37 -2.55 7.43
C SER A 54 -19.32 -1.11 6.93
N VAL A 55 -18.79 -0.88 5.73
CA VAL A 55 -18.58 0.46 5.17
C VAL A 55 -19.65 0.87 4.14
N SER A 56 -20.39 -0.07 3.54
CA SER A 56 -21.40 0.21 2.50
C SER A 56 -22.57 1.10 2.94
N ARG A 57 -22.83 1.22 4.24
CA ARG A 57 -23.85 2.14 4.77
C ARG A 57 -23.35 3.58 4.94
N ALA A 58 -22.03 3.80 4.88
CA ALA A 58 -21.40 5.09 5.20
C ALA A 58 -20.54 5.67 4.06
N ALA A 59 -20.07 4.86 3.11
CA ALA A 59 -19.23 5.32 1.99
C ALA A 59 -20.00 5.39 0.66
N ASP A 60 -19.78 6.48 -0.07
CA ASP A 60 -20.25 6.66 -1.45
C ASP A 60 -19.61 5.61 -2.38
N TRP A 61 -20.38 5.10 -3.36
CA TRP A 61 -19.90 4.16 -4.40
C TRP A 61 -18.67 4.70 -5.14
N ARG A 62 -18.55 6.03 -5.27
CA ARG A 62 -17.37 6.69 -5.85
C ARG A 62 -16.08 6.38 -5.10
N ARG A 63 -16.13 6.23 -3.77
CA ARG A 63 -14.95 5.85 -2.95
C ARG A 63 -14.55 4.40 -3.20
N HIS A 64 -15.52 3.52 -3.43
CA HIS A 64 -15.23 2.14 -3.82
C HIS A 64 -14.53 2.08 -5.18
N LEU A 65 -15.03 2.82 -6.18
CA LEU A 65 -14.38 2.89 -7.49
C LEU A 65 -12.97 3.50 -7.39
N ALA A 66 -12.82 4.57 -6.63
CA ALA A 66 -11.52 5.22 -6.40
C ALA A 66 -10.50 4.29 -5.74
N TYR A 67 -10.93 3.42 -4.82
CA TYR A 67 -10.04 2.42 -4.22
C TYR A 67 -9.44 1.49 -5.27
N PHE A 68 -10.23 1.02 -6.22
CA PHE A 68 -9.77 0.09 -7.26
C PHE A 68 -8.95 0.80 -8.36
N LEU A 69 -9.36 1.99 -8.80
CA LEU A 69 -8.80 2.63 -9.99
C LEU A 69 -7.76 3.72 -9.69
N ALA A 70 -7.85 4.40 -8.56
CA ALA A 70 -7.12 5.64 -8.30
C ALA A 70 -6.26 5.60 -7.02
N TRP A 71 -6.17 4.44 -6.37
CA TRP A 71 -5.29 4.23 -5.23
C TRP A 71 -4.58 2.87 -5.35
N PRO A 72 -3.24 2.85 -5.35
CA PRO A 72 -2.49 1.60 -5.45
C PRO A 72 -2.44 0.81 -4.13
N GLY A 73 -2.74 1.43 -2.98
CA GLY A 73 -2.68 0.76 -1.68
C GLY A 73 -3.74 -0.34 -1.52
N LEU A 74 -3.43 -1.34 -0.71
CA LEU A 74 -4.21 -2.59 -0.56
C LEU A 74 -5.01 -2.66 0.75
N ASP A 75 -5.12 -1.56 1.49
CA ASP A 75 -5.89 -1.47 2.73
C ASP A 75 -7.22 -0.74 2.48
N ALA A 76 -8.27 -1.52 2.20
CA ALA A 76 -9.61 -1.00 1.97
C ALA A 76 -10.23 -0.41 3.24
N GLU A 77 -9.85 -0.90 4.42
CA GLU A 77 -10.37 -0.37 5.69
C GLU A 77 -9.89 1.06 5.89
N ALA A 78 -8.59 1.31 5.70
CA ALA A 78 -8.03 2.66 5.78
C ALA A 78 -8.61 3.59 4.70
N PHE A 79 -8.76 3.10 3.46
CA PHE A 79 -9.21 3.95 2.35
C PHE A 79 -10.71 4.31 2.42
N LEU A 80 -11.57 3.36 2.79
CA LEU A 80 -13.02 3.52 2.71
C LEU A 80 -13.64 4.06 4.01
N SER A 81 -12.98 3.86 5.15
CA SER A 81 -13.49 4.36 6.43
C SER A 81 -13.50 5.89 6.45
N PRO A 82 -14.50 6.53 7.09
CA PRO A 82 -14.47 7.96 7.33
C PRO A 82 -13.17 8.35 8.03
N ALA A 83 -12.54 9.40 7.53
CA ALA A 83 -11.37 10.00 8.14
C ALA A 83 -11.67 10.36 9.61
N ARG A 84 -10.96 9.74 10.55
CA ARG A 84 -10.95 10.20 11.95
C ARG A 84 -9.82 11.21 12.08
N ASP A 85 -10.14 12.48 12.32
CA ASP A 85 -9.14 13.49 12.59
C ASP A 85 -8.56 13.29 14.00
N THR A 86 -7.40 12.65 14.07
CA THR A 86 -6.69 12.36 15.32
C THR A 86 -6.08 13.61 15.95
N SER A 87 -5.99 14.74 15.24
CA SER A 87 -5.51 16.00 15.84
C SER A 87 -6.47 16.50 16.92
N LEU A 88 -7.77 16.33 16.71
CA LEU A 88 -8.82 16.65 17.69
C LEU A 88 -8.83 15.64 18.84
N THR A 89 -8.64 14.34 18.54
CA THR A 89 -8.59 13.28 19.55
C THR A 89 -7.37 13.42 20.48
N ARG A 90 -6.20 13.79 19.94
CA ARG A 90 -4.97 14.05 20.71
C ARG A 90 -5.13 15.26 21.64
N LYS A 91 -5.78 16.33 21.16
CA LYS A 91 -6.09 17.52 21.97
C LYS A 91 -7.08 17.20 23.10
N ARG A 92 -8.03 16.30 22.86
CA ARG A 92 -9.01 15.84 23.86
C ARG A 92 -8.42 14.88 24.89
N ARG A 93 -7.49 13.99 24.50
CA ARG A 93 -6.76 13.09 25.40
C ARG A 93 -5.77 13.83 26.30
N THR A 94 -5.04 14.81 25.76
CA THR A 94 -4.16 15.67 26.56
C THR A 94 -4.94 16.53 27.55
N ALA A 95 -6.16 16.97 27.19
CA ALA A 95 -7.06 17.65 28.11
C ALA A 95 -7.73 16.73 29.16
N SER A 96 -7.82 15.41 28.93
CA SER A 96 -8.38 14.47 29.92
C SER A 96 -7.32 13.88 30.87
N ILE A 97 -6.04 13.89 30.48
CA ILE A 97 -4.93 13.46 31.36
C ILE A 97 -4.71 14.47 32.51
N SER A 98 -5.10 15.74 32.33
CA SER A 98 -5.10 16.73 33.42
C SER A 98 -6.22 16.53 34.46
N SER A 99 -7.11 15.55 34.27
CA SER A 99 -8.19 15.22 35.22
C SER A 99 -8.20 13.72 35.54
N GLY A 100 -7.31 13.31 36.46
CA GLY A 100 -7.40 12.12 37.32
C GLY A 100 -7.93 10.81 36.72
N GLY A 101 -7.03 9.84 36.52
CA GLY A 101 -7.40 8.42 36.40
C GLY A 101 -6.40 7.58 35.61
N LEU A 102 -5.53 6.85 36.31
CA LEU A 102 -4.64 5.83 35.74
C LEU A 102 -5.49 4.68 35.15
N SER A 103 -5.76 4.72 33.84
CA SER A 103 -6.41 3.61 33.13
C SER A 103 -5.36 2.58 32.70
N PHE A 104 -5.33 1.47 33.44
CA PHE A 104 -4.62 0.23 33.12
C PHE A 104 -5.24 -0.44 31.88
N ALA A 105 -4.74 -0.13 30.69
CA ALA A 105 -5.07 -0.87 29.47
C ALA A 105 -3.95 -0.76 28.43
N CYS A 106 -2.75 -1.24 28.75
CA CYS A 106 -1.66 -1.38 27.77
C CYS A 106 -0.73 -2.54 28.16
N ALA A 107 -1.21 -3.78 28.10
CA ALA A 107 -0.40 -4.97 28.38
C ALA A 107 -0.49 -6.05 27.28
N SER A 108 -0.94 -5.67 26.08
CA SER A 108 -0.68 -6.47 24.88
C SER A 108 -0.10 -5.52 23.83
N GLY A 109 1.15 -5.75 23.44
CA GLY A 109 1.95 -4.94 22.50
C GLY A 109 1.44 -4.93 21.05
N TRP A 110 0.12 -4.89 20.87
CA TRP A 110 -0.60 -4.76 19.60
C TRP A 110 -1.64 -3.63 19.63
N CYS A 111 -1.61 -2.80 20.69
CA CYS A 111 -2.30 -1.52 20.78
C CYS A 111 -1.33 -0.37 20.45
N GLU A 112 -0.54 -0.51 19.37
CA GLU A 112 -0.11 0.69 18.66
C GLU A 112 -1.39 1.34 18.10
N ASP A 113 -1.65 2.59 18.51
CA ASP A 113 -2.64 3.46 17.90
C ASP A 113 -2.65 3.17 16.41
N ARG A 114 -3.78 2.69 15.86
CA ARG A 114 -3.92 2.42 14.43
C ARG A 114 -3.56 3.71 13.69
N ASP A 115 -2.32 3.80 13.21
CA ASP A 115 -1.69 4.99 12.65
C ASP A 115 -2.54 5.55 11.52
N SER A 116 -3.48 6.43 11.85
CA SER A 116 -4.18 7.24 10.87
C SER A 116 -3.14 8.15 10.23
N ALA A 117 -2.99 8.10 8.91
CA ALA A 117 -2.24 9.12 8.20
C ALA A 117 -2.73 10.50 8.65
N ASN A 118 -1.80 11.42 8.93
CA ASN A 118 -2.16 12.82 9.15
C ASN A 118 -2.99 13.29 7.96
N LEU A 119 -4.29 13.54 8.12
CA LEU A 119 -5.17 13.83 6.98
C LEU A 119 -4.77 15.12 6.24
N ARG A 120 -4.02 16.00 6.90
CA ARG A 120 -3.45 17.20 6.29
C ARG A 120 -1.96 17.00 6.07
N PRO A 121 -1.50 16.80 4.83
CA PRO A 121 -0.08 16.74 4.53
C PRO A 121 0.58 18.10 4.82
N ASP A 122 1.75 18.07 5.46
CA ASP A 122 2.59 19.24 5.66
C ASP A 122 3.08 19.78 4.29
N PRO A 123 3.16 21.11 4.07
CA PRO A 123 3.82 21.68 2.88
C PRO A 123 5.21 21.08 2.56
N ARG A 124 5.97 20.66 3.58
CA ARG A 124 7.25 19.95 3.41
C ARG A 124 7.05 18.59 2.75
N GLU A 125 6.00 17.85 3.09
CA GLU A 125 5.69 16.55 2.46
C GLU A 125 5.40 16.73 0.97
N TRP A 126 4.62 17.74 0.60
CA TRP A 126 4.34 18.09 -0.80
C TRP A 126 5.62 18.41 -1.57
N THR A 127 6.42 19.32 -1.03
CA THR A 127 7.69 19.73 -1.66
C THR A 127 8.60 18.52 -1.86
N LEU A 128 8.75 17.68 -0.84
CA LEU A 128 9.54 16.46 -0.90
C LEU A 128 9.00 15.41 -1.88
N ALA A 129 7.69 15.35 -2.10
CA ALA A 129 7.08 14.46 -3.08
C ALA A 129 7.34 14.97 -4.51
N ILE A 130 7.11 16.26 -4.76
CA ILE A 130 7.37 16.92 -6.04
C ILE A 130 8.84 16.80 -6.42
N LEU A 131 9.76 17.11 -5.50
CA LEU A 131 11.21 17.04 -5.76
C LEU A 131 11.66 15.62 -6.11
N LYS A 132 11.13 14.58 -5.45
CA LYS A 132 11.45 13.19 -5.80
C LYS A 132 10.92 12.82 -7.18
N THR A 133 9.69 13.22 -7.50
CA THR A 133 9.11 13.00 -8.83
C THR A 133 9.95 13.69 -9.91
N ALA A 134 10.29 14.96 -9.73
CA ALA A 134 11.09 15.73 -10.66
C ALA A 134 12.50 15.16 -10.82
N ALA A 135 13.18 14.82 -9.72
CA ALA A 135 14.50 14.21 -9.75
C ALA A 135 14.49 12.87 -10.49
N GLY A 136 13.50 12.01 -10.22
CA GLY A 136 13.34 10.74 -10.94
C GLY A 136 13.08 10.94 -12.44
N ALA A 137 12.26 11.93 -12.81
CA ALA A 137 12.01 12.29 -14.20
C ALA A 137 13.29 12.81 -14.90
N ILE A 138 14.09 13.65 -14.24
CA ILE A 138 15.37 14.16 -14.75
C ILE A 138 16.36 13.01 -14.96
N LEU A 139 16.45 12.07 -14.01
CA LEU A 139 17.32 10.90 -14.15
C LEU A 139 16.92 10.05 -15.36
N PHE A 140 15.62 9.82 -15.56
CA PHE A 140 15.14 8.95 -16.62
C PHE A 140 15.14 9.60 -18.02
N TRP A 141 14.59 10.81 -18.17
CA TRP A 141 14.50 11.48 -19.48
C TRP A 141 15.71 12.35 -19.83
N GLY A 142 16.47 12.80 -18.83
CA GLY A 142 17.68 13.59 -19.03
C GLY A 142 18.93 12.71 -18.95
N VAL A 143 19.34 12.35 -17.74
CA VAL A 143 20.66 11.74 -17.47
C VAL A 143 20.82 10.41 -18.18
N ALA A 144 19.84 9.49 -18.10
CA ALA A 144 19.92 8.20 -18.76
C ALA A 144 20.00 8.34 -20.29
N ARG A 145 19.29 9.30 -20.89
CA ARG A 145 19.31 9.54 -22.34
C ARG A 145 20.67 10.09 -22.80
N LEU A 146 21.27 10.98 -22.01
CA LEU A 146 22.60 11.54 -22.29
C LEU A 146 23.71 10.51 -22.06
N ALA A 147 23.55 9.62 -21.07
CA ALA A 147 24.52 8.56 -20.77
C ALA A 147 24.44 7.39 -21.76
N TYR A 148 23.30 7.18 -22.44
CA TYR A 148 23.07 6.01 -23.29
C TYR A 148 24.10 5.86 -24.44
N PRO A 149 24.48 6.91 -25.19
CA PRO A 149 25.48 6.80 -26.25
C PRO A 149 26.90 6.50 -25.72
N LEU A 150 27.20 6.85 -24.46
CA LEU A 150 28.53 6.69 -23.86
C LEU A 150 28.67 5.34 -23.16
N HIS A 151 27.69 4.99 -22.32
CA HIS A 151 27.71 3.80 -21.47
C HIS A 151 26.29 3.22 -21.31
N PRO A 152 25.85 2.32 -22.21
CA PRO A 152 24.48 1.79 -22.21
C PRO A 152 24.05 1.15 -20.89
N LEU A 153 24.94 0.38 -20.24
CA LEU A 153 24.63 -0.28 -18.96
C LEU A 153 24.45 0.73 -17.83
N ALA A 154 25.30 1.75 -17.74
CA ALA A 154 25.18 2.81 -16.75
C ALA A 154 23.89 3.60 -16.96
N ALA A 155 23.56 3.91 -18.22
CA ALA A 155 22.29 4.55 -18.58
C ALA A 155 21.07 3.72 -18.15
N ALA A 156 21.12 2.39 -18.31
CA ALA A 156 20.06 1.50 -17.86
C ALA A 156 19.86 1.54 -16.32
N TRP A 157 20.95 1.49 -15.55
CA TRP A 157 20.89 1.60 -14.09
C TRP A 157 20.38 2.96 -13.61
N VAL A 158 20.84 4.05 -14.25
CA VAL A 158 20.34 5.41 -13.99
C VAL A 158 18.86 5.51 -14.31
N GLY A 159 18.44 4.96 -15.45
CA GLY A 159 17.04 4.94 -15.87
C GLY A 159 16.17 4.17 -14.89
N MET A 160 16.57 2.95 -14.50
CA MET A 160 15.82 2.14 -13.52
C MET A 160 15.71 2.83 -12.16
N THR A 161 16.80 3.44 -11.68
CA THR A 161 16.80 4.23 -10.44
C THR A 161 15.87 5.45 -10.56
N GLY A 162 15.91 6.15 -11.70
CA GLY A 162 15.02 7.27 -12.00
C GLY A 162 13.55 6.89 -11.98
N VAL A 163 13.18 5.77 -12.61
CA VAL A 163 11.81 5.23 -12.60
C VAL A 163 11.39 4.84 -11.18
N GLY A 164 12.25 4.16 -10.43
CA GLY A 164 12.00 3.79 -9.03
C GLY A 164 11.71 5.02 -8.16
N LEU A 165 12.60 6.03 -8.22
CA LEU A 165 12.46 7.29 -7.50
C LEU A 165 11.19 8.05 -7.91
N MET A 166 10.95 8.18 -9.21
CA MET A 166 9.81 8.90 -9.76
C MET A 166 8.49 8.27 -9.33
N LEU A 167 8.31 6.97 -9.57
CA LEU A 167 7.04 6.29 -9.36
C LEU A 167 6.83 5.95 -7.88
N HIS A 168 7.70 5.14 -7.28
CA HIS A 168 7.48 4.58 -5.94
C HIS A 168 7.60 5.61 -4.83
N PHE A 169 8.53 6.55 -4.96
CA PHE A 169 8.85 7.50 -3.90
C PHE A 169 8.28 8.90 -4.15
N GLY A 170 8.10 9.28 -5.41
CA GLY A 170 7.53 10.57 -5.82
C GLY A 170 6.02 10.50 -6.03
N VAL A 171 5.58 9.89 -7.13
CA VAL A 171 4.16 9.88 -7.57
C VAL A 171 3.25 9.22 -6.53
N LEU A 172 3.63 8.08 -5.95
CA LEU A 172 2.84 7.45 -4.89
C LEU A 172 2.72 8.32 -3.64
N HIS A 173 3.75 9.12 -3.34
CA HIS A 173 3.73 10.06 -2.22
C HIS A 173 2.82 11.27 -2.53
N LEU A 174 2.88 11.81 -3.76
CA LEU A 174 1.95 12.84 -4.22
C LEU A 174 0.51 12.34 -4.14
N LEU A 175 0.25 11.14 -4.64
CA LEU A 175 -1.08 10.53 -4.62
C LEU A 175 -1.61 10.34 -3.20
N SER A 176 -0.74 9.93 -2.27
CA SER A 176 -1.06 9.87 -0.83
C SER A 176 -1.49 11.26 -0.32
N CYS A 177 -0.74 12.32 -0.65
CA CYS A 177 -1.08 13.69 -0.24
C CYS A 177 -2.44 14.14 -0.82
N VAL A 178 -2.66 13.92 -2.12
CA VAL A 178 -3.90 14.23 -2.86
C VAL A 178 -5.13 13.54 -2.26
N TRP A 179 -5.00 12.31 -1.78
CA TRP A 179 -6.09 11.58 -1.14
C TRP A 179 -6.31 12.03 0.31
N ARG A 180 -5.23 12.30 1.05
CA ARG A 180 -5.30 12.80 2.43
C ARG A 180 -6.02 14.15 2.49
N THR A 181 -5.73 15.07 1.57
CA THR A 181 -6.47 16.36 1.48
C THR A 181 -7.96 16.19 1.18
N ARG A 182 -8.38 15.07 0.59
CA ARG A 182 -9.79 14.69 0.38
C ARG A 182 -10.39 13.91 1.56
N GLY A 183 -9.73 13.88 2.71
CA GLY A 183 -10.21 13.18 3.91
C GLY A 183 -10.21 11.66 3.76
N VAL A 184 -9.23 11.12 3.02
CA VAL A 184 -9.00 9.66 2.93
C VAL A 184 -7.74 9.32 3.70
N ASN A 185 -7.77 8.26 4.50
CA ASN A 185 -6.58 7.77 5.23
C ASN A 185 -5.65 6.97 4.30
N ALA A 186 -5.14 7.65 3.27
CA ALA A 186 -4.23 7.11 2.27
C ALA A 186 -2.78 7.21 2.78
N ARG A 187 -2.34 6.22 3.56
CA ARG A 187 -0.97 6.14 4.11
C ARG A 187 0.08 6.08 3.00
N ARG A 188 1.30 6.58 3.29
CA ARG A 188 2.43 6.47 2.36
C ARG A 188 2.80 4.99 2.15
N LEU A 189 2.92 4.59 0.88
CA LEU A 189 3.29 3.22 0.52
C LEU A 189 4.78 2.92 0.80
N MET A 190 5.64 3.93 0.68
CA MET A 190 7.06 3.87 1.04
C MET A 190 7.32 4.85 2.19
N ASN A 191 7.67 4.33 3.37
CA ASN A 191 7.84 5.12 4.58
C ASN A 191 9.31 5.25 4.96
N ASN A 192 10.02 6.19 4.32
CA ASN A 192 11.44 6.48 4.56
C ASN A 192 12.33 5.23 4.78
N PRO A 193 12.44 4.35 3.77
CA PRO A 193 13.15 3.08 3.92
C PRO A 193 14.66 3.22 4.13
N LEU A 194 15.27 4.33 3.69
CA LEU A 194 16.70 4.61 3.91
C LEU A 194 17.04 4.86 5.38
N ALA A 195 16.05 5.15 6.22
CA ALA A 195 16.23 5.31 7.66
C ALA A 195 16.08 3.98 8.44
N ALA A 196 16.02 2.83 7.76
CA ALA A 196 15.92 1.54 8.40
C ALA A 196 17.23 1.19 9.15
N THR A 197 17.10 0.70 10.39
CA THR A 197 18.24 0.25 11.20
C THR A 197 18.43 -1.26 11.19
N SER A 198 17.50 -2.01 10.58
CA SER A 198 17.59 -3.47 10.40
C SER A 198 16.77 -3.96 9.21
N VAL A 199 17.03 -5.19 8.76
CA VAL A 199 16.29 -5.85 7.66
C VAL A 199 14.79 -5.99 8.00
N SER A 200 14.48 -6.31 9.26
CA SER A 200 13.09 -6.40 9.73
C SER A 200 12.39 -5.03 9.72
N ASP A 201 13.09 -3.95 10.08
CA ASP A 201 12.53 -2.59 10.01
C ASP A 201 12.28 -2.17 8.55
N TYR A 202 13.21 -2.48 7.64
CA TYR A 202 13.07 -2.20 6.22
C TYR A 202 11.84 -2.90 5.61
N TRP A 203 11.79 -4.23 5.67
CA TRP A 203 10.73 -5.04 5.04
C TRP A 203 9.42 -5.05 5.82
N GLY A 204 9.49 -4.91 7.15
CA GLY A 204 8.32 -4.97 8.02
C GLY A 204 7.60 -3.64 8.17
N LYS A 205 8.31 -2.50 8.11
CA LYS A 205 7.71 -1.19 8.47
C LYS A 205 7.75 -0.16 7.36
N ARG A 206 8.73 -0.21 6.46
CA ARG A 206 9.08 0.94 5.62
C ARG A 206 8.92 0.71 4.12
N TRP A 207 9.22 -0.49 3.63
CA TRP A 207 9.10 -0.85 2.23
C TRP A 207 7.74 -1.50 1.93
N ASN A 208 7.09 -1.06 0.84
CA ASN A 208 5.83 -1.61 0.32
C ASN A 208 4.78 -1.90 1.42
N THR A 209 4.43 -0.86 2.17
CA THR A 209 3.50 -0.96 3.31
C THR A 209 2.14 -1.53 2.93
N ALA A 210 1.72 -1.32 1.68
CA ALA A 210 0.48 -1.84 1.12
C ALA A 210 0.46 -3.37 1.08
N PHE A 211 1.47 -4.00 0.48
CA PHE A 211 1.59 -5.46 0.46
C PHE A 211 1.82 -6.02 1.86
N ARG A 212 2.71 -5.40 2.63
CA ARG A 212 3.04 -5.79 4.00
C ARG A 212 1.80 -5.87 4.88
N ASP A 213 0.91 -4.87 4.84
CA ASP A 213 -0.33 -4.88 5.62
C ASP A 213 -1.30 -5.98 5.18
N LEU A 214 -1.44 -6.18 3.86
CA LEU A 214 -2.29 -7.23 3.31
C LEU A 214 -1.78 -8.63 3.69
N ALA A 215 -0.50 -8.90 3.44
CA ALA A 215 0.13 -10.18 3.77
C ALA A 215 0.08 -10.45 5.27
N HIS A 216 0.34 -9.43 6.09
CA HIS A 216 0.27 -9.59 7.54
C HIS A 216 -1.16 -9.93 8.02
N ARG A 217 -2.17 -9.21 7.52
CA ARG A 217 -3.56 -9.38 7.91
C ARG A 217 -4.13 -10.72 7.46
N PHE A 218 -3.90 -11.10 6.21
CA PHE A 218 -4.61 -12.21 5.58
C PHE A 218 -3.80 -13.50 5.47
N ILE A 219 -2.47 -13.45 5.61
CA ILE A 219 -1.60 -14.63 5.53
C ILE A 219 -0.91 -14.87 6.86
N PHE A 220 -0.13 -13.89 7.35
CA PHE A 220 0.69 -14.08 8.55
C PHE A 220 -0.14 -14.36 9.81
N ARG A 221 -1.02 -13.43 10.21
CA ARG A 221 -1.84 -13.60 11.43
C ARG A 221 -2.64 -14.91 11.42
N PRO A 222 -3.31 -15.25 10.32
CA PRO A 222 -4.14 -16.44 10.31
C PRO A 222 -3.32 -17.76 10.29
N VAL A 223 -2.18 -17.81 9.59
CA VAL A 223 -1.27 -18.98 9.61
C VAL A 223 -0.55 -19.08 10.96
N SER A 224 -0.10 -17.96 11.53
CA SER A 224 0.61 -17.93 12.81
C SER A 224 -0.23 -18.50 13.94
N LYS A 225 -1.54 -18.20 13.96
CA LYS A 225 -2.49 -18.75 14.93
C LYS A 225 -2.68 -20.26 14.82
N ARG A 226 -2.38 -20.88 13.69
CA ARG A 226 -2.63 -22.31 13.42
C ARG A 226 -1.36 -23.16 13.41
N LEU A 227 -0.28 -22.63 12.83
CA LEU A 227 0.94 -23.37 12.50
C LEU A 227 2.21 -22.69 13.06
N GLY A 228 2.07 -21.63 13.85
CA GLY A 228 3.19 -20.91 14.45
C GLY A 228 3.82 -19.85 13.53
N THR A 229 4.70 -19.04 14.11
CA THR A 229 5.32 -17.88 13.47
C THR A 229 6.24 -18.24 12.30
N THR A 230 7.01 -19.33 12.40
CA THR A 230 7.92 -19.80 11.34
C THR A 230 7.16 -20.16 10.07
N ALA A 231 6.10 -20.97 10.18
CA ALA A 231 5.26 -21.35 9.03
C ALA A 231 4.56 -20.13 8.40
N ALA A 232 4.14 -19.18 9.24
CA ALA A 232 3.53 -17.93 8.77
C ALA A 232 4.51 -17.07 7.98
N LEU A 233 5.77 -16.98 8.42
CA LEU A 233 6.82 -16.25 7.74
C LEU A 233 7.09 -16.84 6.35
N TRP A 234 7.32 -18.16 6.26
CA TRP A 234 7.53 -18.86 4.99
C TRP A 234 6.35 -18.71 4.04
N SER A 235 5.12 -18.76 4.57
CA SER A 235 3.91 -18.57 3.77
C SER A 235 3.82 -17.18 3.14
N VAL A 236 4.22 -16.13 3.87
CA VAL A 236 4.29 -14.76 3.33
C VAL A 236 5.35 -14.64 2.24
N PHE A 237 6.53 -15.26 2.42
CA PHE A 237 7.58 -15.24 1.40
C PHE A 237 7.18 -15.98 0.12
N LEU A 238 6.58 -17.17 0.25
CA LEU A 238 6.08 -17.94 -0.90
C LEU A 238 5.01 -17.16 -1.66
N PHE A 239 4.06 -16.55 -0.95
CA PHE A 239 3.04 -15.72 -1.58
C PHE A 239 3.60 -14.46 -2.25
N SER A 240 4.67 -13.88 -1.71
CA SER A 240 5.32 -12.71 -2.30
C SER A 240 6.06 -13.01 -3.61
N GLY A 241 6.41 -14.28 -3.86
CA GLY A 241 7.09 -14.71 -5.09
C GLY A 241 6.16 -15.23 -6.19
N LEU A 242 4.85 -15.27 -5.92
CA LEU A 242 3.80 -15.72 -6.84
C LEU A 242 3.30 -14.55 -7.71
#